data_AF-A0A6N4XAU0-F1
#
_entry.id   AF-A0A6N4XAU0-F1
#
_cell.length_a   1.000
_cell.length_b   1.000
_cell.length_c   1.000
_cell.angle_alpha   90.00
_cell.angle_beta   90.00
_cell.angle_gamma   90.00
#
_symmetry.space_group_name_H-M   'P 1'
#
loop_
_entity.id
_entity.type
_entity.pdbx_description
1 polymer ?
#
loop_
_entity_poly.entity_id
_entity_poly.type
_entity_poly.pdbx_seq_one_letter_code
_entity_poly.pdbx_strand_id
1 'polypeptide(L)' 'MITQPLAVMRGEQDELFPTIEYYEDWKLHTSNKTDYISIEGGHLFSIQYPEKVARILTQVINNILN' A
#
# COMPACT_ATOMS: atom_id res chain seq x y z
N MET A 1 11.96 7.17 -13.11
CA MET A 1 11.03 6.06 -12.79
C MET A 1 11.84 4.83 -12.46
N ILE A 2 11.41 4.07 -11.46
CA ILE A 2 11.96 2.75 -11.17
C ILE A 2 11.28 1.69 -12.05
N THR A 3 11.82 0.47 -12.12
CA THR A 3 11.23 -0.63 -12.91
C THR A 3 10.62 -1.73 -12.05
N GLN A 4 10.76 -1.61 -10.72
CA GLN A 4 10.18 -2.51 -9.74
C GLN A 4 8.69 -2.21 -9.56
N PRO A 5 7.85 -3.23 -9.28
CA PRO A 5 6.47 -3.00 -8.91
C PRO A 5 6.37 -2.19 -7.61
N LEU A 6 5.32 -1.39 -7.49
CA LEU A 6 5.00 -0.64 -6.27
C LEU A 6 3.79 -1.24 -5.58
N ALA A 7 3.80 -1.24 -4.24
CA ALA A 7 2.65 -1.54 -3.42
C ALA A 7 2.41 -0.37 -2.48
N VAL A 8 1.22 0.23 -2.58
CA VAL A 8 0.81 1.39 -1.79
C VAL A 8 -0.26 0.95 -0.80
N MET A 9 0.10 0.91 0.48
CA MET A 9 -0.82 0.55 1.56
C MET A 9 -1.46 1.81 2.14
N ARG A 10 -2.78 1.79 2.34
CA ARG A 10 -3.54 2.91 2.90
C ARG A 10 -4.50 2.45 4.00
N GLY A 11 -4.74 3.33 4.98
CA GLY A 11 -5.79 3.15 5.97
C GLY A 11 -7.17 3.45 5.39
N GLU A 12 -8.14 2.57 5.54
CA GLU A 12 -9.52 2.78 5.09
C GLU A 12 -10.23 3.91 5.83
N GLN A 13 -9.83 4.16 7.09
CA GLN A 13 -10.37 5.21 7.94
C GLN A 13 -9.34 6.33 8.18
N ASP A 14 -8.37 6.49 7.27
CA ASP A 14 -7.39 7.57 7.37
C ASP A 14 -8.05 8.92 7.02
N GLU A 15 -8.41 9.69 8.03
CA GLU A 15 -9.01 11.03 7.87
C GLU A 15 -8.05 12.06 7.24
N LEU A 16 -6.74 11.84 7.29
CA LEU A 16 -5.75 12.72 6.67
C LEU A 16 -5.66 12.49 5.16
N PHE A 17 -5.89 11.24 4.72
CA PHE A 17 -5.82 10.82 3.32
C PHE A 17 -7.02 9.93 2.96
N PRO A 18 -8.24 10.51 2.94
CA PRO A 18 -9.49 9.75 3.01
C PRO A 18 -9.88 9.03 1.73
N THR A 19 -9.30 9.40 0.60
CA THR A 19 -9.71 8.89 -0.72
C THR A 19 -8.51 8.37 -1.51
N ILE A 20 -8.78 7.56 -2.54
CA ILE A 20 -7.72 6.89 -3.31
C ILE A 20 -6.90 7.89 -4.15
N GLU A 21 -7.48 9.03 -4.51
CA GLU A 21 -6.89 10.07 -5.36
C GLU A 21 -5.61 10.65 -4.75
N TYR A 22 -5.47 10.64 -3.41
CA TYR A 22 -4.22 11.04 -2.72
C TYR A 22 -3.04 10.11 -3.00
N TYR A 23 -3.31 8.90 -3.49
CA TYR A 23 -2.32 7.85 -3.71
C TYR A 23 -2.09 7.55 -5.18
N GLU A 24 -3.03 7.90 -6.07
CA GLU A 24 -3.00 7.47 -7.47
C GLU A 24 -1.72 7.84 -8.23
N ASP A 25 -1.07 8.94 -7.86
CA ASP A 25 0.14 9.41 -8.54
C ASP A 25 1.38 8.56 -8.23
N TRP A 26 1.31 7.65 -7.24
CA TRP A 26 2.36 6.64 -7.03
C TRP A 26 2.61 5.81 -8.30
N LYS A 27 1.59 5.60 -9.14
CA LYS A 27 1.73 4.91 -10.44
C LYS A 27 2.69 5.59 -11.40
N LEU A 28 2.94 6.89 -11.25
CA LEU A 28 3.83 7.68 -12.11
C LEU A 28 5.32 7.48 -11.77
N HIS A 29 5.63 6.83 -10.65
CA HIS A 29 7.01 6.66 -10.18
C HIS A 29 7.65 5.33 -10.63
N THR A 30 6.87 4.42 -11.21
CA THR A 30 7.35 3.15 -11.76
C THR A 30 6.86 2.94 -13.19
N SER A 31 7.68 2.28 -14.01
CA SER A 31 7.25 1.78 -15.32
C SER A 31 6.60 0.40 -15.25
N ASN A 32 6.47 -0.17 -14.04
CA ASN A 32 5.84 -1.46 -13.77
C ASN A 32 4.46 -1.25 -13.11
N LYS A 33 3.78 -2.31 -12.68
CA LYS A 33 2.49 -2.21 -12.01
C LYS A 33 2.59 -1.52 -10.65
N THR A 34 1.51 -0.86 -10.25
CA THR A 34 1.30 -0.32 -8.90
C THR A 34 0.03 -0.93 -8.32
N ASP A 35 0.17 -1.64 -7.20
CA ASP A 35 -0.94 -2.25 -6.47
C ASP A 35 -1.35 -1.35 -5.31
N TYR A 36 -2.65 -1.02 -5.20
CA TYR A 36 -3.21 -0.24 -4.09
C TYR A 36 -3.93 -1.15 -3.12
N ILE A 37 -3.51 -1.15 -1.86
CA ILE A 37 -3.99 -2.09 -0.83
C ILE A 37 -4.63 -1.30 0.31
N SER A 38 -5.91 -1.53 0.53
CA SER A 38 -6.64 -1.00 1.68
C SER A 38 -6.41 -1.87 2.92
N ILE A 39 -6.13 -1.22 4.04
CA ILE A 39 -5.96 -1.84 5.36
C ILE A 39 -6.94 -1.15 6.31
N GLU A 40 -7.68 -1.94 7.08
CA GLU A 40 -8.46 -1.43 8.21
C GLU A 40 -7.57 -0.60 9.14
N GLY A 41 -8.04 0.57 9.54
CA GLY A 41 -7.35 1.51 10.40
C GLY A 41 -7.27 2.92 9.81
N GLY A 42 -6.90 3.85 10.69
CA GLY A 42 -6.64 5.24 10.31
C GLY A 42 -5.21 5.44 9.83
N HIS A 43 -4.70 6.67 9.91
CA HIS A 43 -3.34 7.01 9.51
C HIS A 43 -2.25 6.12 10.14
N LEU A 44 -2.50 5.65 11.35
CA LEU A 44 -1.58 4.79 12.11
C LEU A 44 -1.92 3.29 11.99
N PHE A 45 -2.57 2.85 10.90
CA PHE A 45 -2.97 1.46 10.68
C PHE A 45 -1.83 0.45 10.90
N SER A 46 -0.58 0.84 10.60
CA SER A 46 0.60 -0.02 10.76
C SER A 46 0.91 -0.34 12.22
N ILE A 47 0.58 0.58 13.13
CA ILE A 47 0.75 0.43 14.58
C ILE A 47 -0.50 -0.18 15.21
N GLN A 48 -1.68 0.15 14.68
CA GLN A 48 -2.96 -0.38 15.15
C GLN A 48 -3.12 -1.88 14.83
N TYR A 49 -2.66 -2.30 13.65
CA TYR A 49 -2.85 -3.66 13.13
C TYR A 49 -1.54 -4.29 12.61
N PRO A 50 -0.50 -4.41 13.45
CA PRO A 50 0.85 -4.81 13.01
C PRO A 50 0.88 -6.20 12.39
N GLU A 51 0.12 -7.17 12.93
CA GLU A 51 0.08 -8.54 12.39
C GLU A 51 -0.57 -8.60 11.00
N LYS A 52 -1.66 -7.85 10.80
CA LYS A 52 -2.38 -7.77 9.51
C LYS A 52 -1.47 -7.15 8.45
N VAL A 53 -0.76 -6.09 8.82
CA VAL A 53 0.22 -5.40 7.95
C VAL A 53 1.38 -6.32 7.61
N ALA A 54 1.96 -7.02 8.58
CA ALA A 54 3.06 -7.96 8.36
C ALA A 54 2.66 -9.10 7.39
N ARG A 55 1.44 -9.63 7.53
CA ARG A 55 0.90 -10.65 6.61
C ARG A 55 0.77 -10.13 5.18
N ILE A 56 0.20 -8.93 5.01
CA ILE A 56 0.05 -8.30 3.69
C ILE A 56 1.42 -8.03 3.06
N LEU A 57 2.37 -7.49 3.83
CA LEU A 57 3.75 -7.27 3.37
C LEU A 57 4.39 -8.58 2.89
N THR A 58 4.22 -9.66 3.63
CA THR A 58 4.72 -10.98 3.25
C THR A 58 4.12 -11.44 1.92
N GLN A 59 2.81 -11.26 1.73
CA GLN A 59 2.13 -11.60 0.47
C GLN A 59 2.64 -10.75 -0.71
N VAL A 60 2.80 -9.44 -0.51
CA VAL A 60 3.34 -8.52 -1.52
C VAL A 60 4.75 -8.94 -1.94
N ILE A 61 5.63 -9.18 -0.97
CA ILE A 61 7.01 -9.61 -1.23
C ILE A 61 7.01 -10.93 -2.00
N ASN A 62 6.23 -11.92 -1.56
CA ASN A 62 6.14 -13.21 -2.25
C ASN A 62 5.59 -13.08 -3.68
N ASN A 63 4.63 -12.19 -3.93
CA ASN A 63 4.10 -11.95 -5.28
C ASN A 63 5.06 -11.19 -6.19
N ILE A 64 6.07 -10.50 -5.62
CA ILE A 64 7.12 -9.81 -6.40
C ILE A 64 8.26 -10.77 -6.72
N LEU A 65 8.56 -11.71 -5.82
CA LEU A 65 9.66 -12.67 -5.95
C LEU A 65 9.32 -13.89 -6.81
N ASN A 66 8.04 -14.20 -7.00
CA ASN A 66 7.54 -15.31 -7.83
C ASN A 66 6.90 -14.80 -9.13
#